data_AF-A0A851KZK1-F1
#
_entry.id   AF-A0A851KZK1-F1
#
_cell.length_a   1.000
_cell.length_b   1.000
_cell.length_c   1.000
_cell.angle_alpha   90.00
_cell.angle_beta   90.00
_cell.angle_gamma   90.00
#
_symmetry.space_group_name_H-M   'P 1'
#
loop_
_entity.id
_entity.type
_entity.pdbx_description
1 polymer ?
#
loop_
_entity_poly.entity_id
_entity_poly.type
_entity_poly.pdbx_seq_one_letter_code
_entity_poly.pdbx_strand_id
1 'polypeptide(L)'
;GQGLGRRQDGIAEAIRVKVKCDTAGVGHDAAEPFTFHWWDHVFNKAAANIAVEAGQDGISVKALSEQGGSISNKKPRKAGSSGSLLYGRFVKSATLTACGEETLPGSSGSSQEEEEEEKLDLSSVRRLTDEELVQACGGRTAHKGARHGLTMSAKLARLEEQERAFLA
;
A
#
# COMPACT_ATOMS: atom_id res chain seq x y z
N GLY A 1 -30.23 -0.25 31.07
CA GLY A 1 -30.89 0.78 31.91
C GLY A 1 -30.89 2.09 31.16
N GLN A 2 -31.66 3.09 31.59
CA GLN A 2 -31.51 4.46 31.07
C GLN A 2 -30.15 5.05 31.48
N GLY A 3 -29.70 6.06 30.75
CA GLY A 3 -28.42 6.73 30.99
C GLY A 3 -28.30 7.30 32.40
N LEU A 4 -27.07 7.40 32.91
CA LEU A 4 -26.80 8.04 34.20
C LEU A 4 -27.02 9.55 34.14
N GLY A 5 -27.25 10.20 35.29
CA GLY A 5 -27.37 11.66 35.39
C GLY A 5 -28.80 12.17 35.65
N ARG A 6 -28.92 13.43 36.09
CA ARG A 6 -30.20 14.06 36.47
C ARG A 6 -31.23 14.06 35.32
N ARG A 7 -30.75 14.10 34.08
CA ARG A 7 -31.57 14.08 32.86
C ARG A 7 -31.49 12.75 32.10
N GLN A 8 -30.87 11.72 32.68
CA GLN A 8 -30.66 10.41 32.06
C GLN A 8 -29.91 10.45 30.72
N ASP A 9 -29.05 11.46 30.56
CA ASP A 9 -28.28 11.79 29.36
C ASP A 9 -26.90 11.10 29.31
N GLY A 10 -26.53 10.38 30.36
CA GLY A 10 -25.28 9.62 30.42
C GLY A 10 -25.27 8.40 29.51
N ILE A 11 -24.08 7.86 29.30
CA ILE A 11 -23.85 6.68 28.46
C ILE A 11 -24.63 5.48 29.04
N ALA A 12 -25.55 4.93 28.24
CA ALA A 12 -26.39 3.80 28.63
C ALA A 12 -25.73 2.42 28.36
N GLU A 13 -24.71 2.38 27.49
CA GLU A 13 -24.00 1.16 27.10
C GLU A 13 -22.49 1.25 27.41
N ALA A 14 -21.87 0.15 27.82
CA ALA A 14 -20.43 0.16 28.09
C ALA A 14 -19.61 0.51 26.84
N ILE A 15 -18.54 1.29 27.02
CA ILE A 15 -17.58 1.59 25.96
C ILE A 15 -16.94 0.29 25.50
N ARG A 16 -17.03 0.00 24.21
CA ARG A 16 -16.38 -1.17 23.59
C ARG A 16 -15.01 -0.77 23.08
N VAL A 17 -13.97 -1.31 23.69
CA VAL A 17 -12.59 -1.10 23.25
C VAL A 17 -12.22 -2.21 22.27
N LYS A 18 -11.61 -1.84 21.14
CA LYS A 18 -11.01 -2.81 20.23
C LYS A 18 -9.57 -3.08 20.68
N VAL A 19 -9.30 -4.29 21.14
CA VAL A 19 -7.92 -4.71 21.49
C VAL A 19 -7.17 -5.03 20.20
N LYS A 20 -5.99 -4.44 20.05
CA LYS A 20 -5.07 -4.72 18.96
C LYS A 20 -4.05 -5.75 19.44
N CYS A 21 -4.00 -6.89 18.76
CA CYS A 21 -3.12 -8.02 19.10
C CYS A 21 -1.96 -8.20 18.09
N ASP A 22 -1.71 -7.19 17.26
CA ASP A 22 -0.65 -7.19 16.26
C ASP A 22 0.39 -6.10 16.55
N THR A 23 1.51 -6.13 15.83
CA THR A 23 2.60 -5.15 15.95
C THR A 23 2.53 -4.04 14.92
N ALA A 24 1.47 -3.99 14.10
CA ALA A 24 1.35 -3.02 13.03
C ALA A 24 1.19 -1.60 13.60
N GLY A 25 1.64 -0.59 12.86
CA GLY A 25 1.36 0.80 13.19
C GLY A 25 -0.10 1.19 12.93
N VAL A 26 -0.50 2.38 13.40
CA VAL A 26 -1.67 3.06 12.83
C VAL A 26 -1.30 3.51 11.41
N GLY A 27 -2.22 3.35 10.45
CA GLY A 27 -1.94 3.61 9.04
C GLY A 27 -1.11 2.54 8.33
N HIS A 28 -0.95 1.35 8.92
CA HIS A 28 -0.32 0.23 8.21
C HIS A 28 -1.22 -0.27 7.08
N ASP A 29 -0.69 -0.27 5.85
CA ASP A 29 -1.33 -0.90 4.71
C ASP A 29 -1.03 -2.40 4.69
N ALA A 30 -2.07 -3.21 4.93
CA ALA A 30 -1.98 -4.66 4.90
C ALA A 30 -1.85 -5.23 3.46
N ALA A 31 -2.18 -4.42 2.44
CA ALA A 31 -2.06 -4.81 1.04
C ALA A 31 -0.64 -4.62 0.48
N GLU A 32 0.17 -3.77 1.11
CA GLU A 32 1.55 -3.45 0.69
C GLU A 32 2.40 -4.70 0.35
N PRO A 33 2.41 -5.78 1.14
CA PRO A 33 3.22 -6.96 0.83
C PRO A 33 2.81 -7.68 -0.46
N PHE A 34 1.58 -7.46 -0.93
CA PHE A 34 1.04 -8.07 -2.15
C PHE A 34 1.19 -7.17 -3.38
N THR A 35 1.29 -5.86 -3.16
CA THR A 35 1.43 -4.86 -4.23
C THR A 35 2.88 -4.52 -4.54
N PHE A 36 3.79 -4.67 -3.58
CA PHE A 36 5.22 -4.44 -3.78
C PHE A 36 5.90 -5.66 -4.40
N HIS A 37 6.44 -5.50 -5.62
CA HIS A 37 7.20 -6.52 -6.32
C HIS A 37 8.66 -6.56 -5.85
N TRP A 38 8.88 -6.95 -4.59
CA TRP A 38 10.21 -6.94 -3.95
C TRP A 38 11.29 -7.68 -4.76
N TRP A 39 10.94 -8.74 -5.46
CA TRP A 39 11.88 -9.52 -6.27
C TRP A 39 12.41 -8.70 -7.46
N ASP A 40 11.53 -7.93 -8.10
CA ASP A 40 11.87 -7.09 -9.25
C ASP A 40 12.67 -5.88 -8.80
N HIS A 41 12.29 -5.29 -7.67
CA HIS A 41 13.08 -4.25 -7.01
C HIS A 41 14.52 -4.70 -6.76
N VAL A 42 14.69 -5.85 -6.12
CA VAL A 42 16.01 -6.40 -5.80
C VAL A 42 16.80 -6.74 -7.06
N PHE A 43 16.14 -7.30 -8.09
CA PHE A 43 16.76 -7.59 -9.37
C PHE A 43 17.26 -6.31 -10.06
N ASN A 44 16.41 -5.30 -10.21
CA ASN A 44 16.77 -4.04 -10.89
C ASN A 44 17.84 -3.28 -10.10
N LYS A 45 17.77 -3.29 -8.76
CA LYS A 45 18.82 -2.74 -7.90
C LYS A 45 20.17 -3.44 -8.10
N ALA A 46 20.17 -4.77 -8.20
CA ALA A 46 21.39 -5.53 -8.45
C ALA A 46 21.92 -5.30 -9.87
N ALA A 47 21.05 -5.30 -10.88
CA ALA A 47 21.41 -5.05 -12.28
C ALA A 47 22.01 -3.66 -12.47
N ALA A 48 21.45 -2.63 -11.82
CA ALA A 48 21.98 -1.28 -11.85
C ALA A 48 23.38 -1.14 -11.23
N ASN A 49 23.79 -2.10 -10.38
CA ASN A 49 25.13 -2.13 -9.80
C ASN A 49 26.17 -2.82 -10.71
N ILE A 50 25.76 -3.37 -11.85
CA ILE A 50 26.65 -4.09 -12.77
C ILE A 50 27.03 -3.17 -13.93
N ALA A 51 28.32 -2.89 -14.09
CA ALA A 51 28.88 -2.23 -15.26
C ALA A 51 29.54 -3.26 -16.18
N VAL A 52 29.16 -3.24 -17.47
CA VAL A 52 29.72 -4.11 -18.51
C VAL A 52 30.50 -3.24 -19.49
N GLU A 53 31.81 -3.48 -19.58
CA GLU A 53 32.71 -2.79 -20.49
C GLU A 53 33.16 -3.78 -21.59
N ALA A 54 32.86 -3.47 -22.85
CA ALA A 54 33.36 -4.22 -23.99
C ALA A 54 34.73 -3.65 -24.41
N GLY A 55 35.79 -4.38 -24.13
CA GLY A 55 37.16 -4.06 -24.54
C GLY A 55 37.58 -4.80 -25.81
N GLN A 56 38.75 -4.44 -26.34
CA GLN A 56 39.34 -5.10 -27.52
C GLN A 56 39.68 -6.58 -27.27
N ASP A 57 39.93 -6.95 -26.01
CA ASP A 57 40.27 -8.32 -25.57
C ASP A 57 39.08 -9.10 -24.94
N GLY A 58 37.85 -8.57 -25.03
CA GLY A 58 36.64 -9.24 -24.53
C GLY A 58 35.78 -8.38 -23.59
N ILE A 59 34.87 -9.05 -22.86
CA ILE A 59 33.86 -8.40 -22.00
C ILE A 59 34.36 -8.41 -20.55
N SER A 60 34.48 -7.24 -19.93
CA SER A 60 34.79 -7.07 -18.51
C SER A 60 33.53 -6.68 -17.75
N VAL A 61 33.28 -7.33 -16.61
CA VAL A 61 32.14 -7.05 -15.73
C VAL A 61 32.67 -6.57 -14.39
N LYS A 62 32.18 -5.41 -13.93
CA LYS A 62 32.58 -4.78 -12.66
C LYS A 62 31.35 -4.41 -11.85
N ALA A 63 31.43 -4.55 -10.54
CA ALA A 63 30.44 -3.96 -9.64
C ALA A 63 30.78 -2.48 -9.45
N LEU A 64 29.79 -1.60 -9.56
CA LEU A 64 29.95 -0.15 -9.34
C LEU A 64 30.11 0.19 -7.85
N SER A 65 29.57 -0.65 -6.97
CA SER A 65 29.63 -0.55 -5.52
C SER A 65 29.95 -1.90 -4.89
N GLU A 66 30.95 -1.93 -3.99
CA GLU A 66 31.27 -3.10 -3.16
C GLU A 66 30.34 -3.27 -1.95
N GLN A 67 29.60 -2.22 -1.57
CA GLN A 67 28.55 -2.37 -0.58
C GLN A 67 27.41 -3.16 -1.21
N GLY A 68 27.34 -4.45 -0.87
CA GLY A 68 26.20 -5.31 -1.18
C GLY A 68 24.92 -4.64 -0.69
N GLY A 69 24.04 -4.27 -1.63
CA GLY A 69 22.79 -3.60 -1.28
C GLY A 69 21.97 -4.49 -0.34
N SER A 70 21.47 -3.91 0.76
CA SER A 70 20.55 -4.63 1.66
C SER A 70 19.36 -5.18 0.87
N ILE A 71 19.15 -6.49 1.00
CA ILE A 71 18.03 -7.24 0.40
C ILE A 71 16.89 -7.23 1.42
N SER A 72 15.75 -6.70 1.02
CA SER A 72 14.55 -6.61 1.85
C SER A 72 13.33 -7.03 1.03
N ASN A 73 12.41 -7.75 1.66
CA ASN A 73 11.09 -8.04 1.11
C ASN A 73 10.08 -6.92 1.36
N LYS A 74 10.49 -5.86 2.06
CA LYS A 74 9.66 -4.68 2.37
C LYS A 74 9.99 -3.53 1.44
N LYS A 75 8.98 -2.74 1.08
CA LYS A 75 9.16 -1.55 0.27
C LYS A 75 10.15 -0.60 0.95
N PRO A 76 11.14 -0.05 0.22
CA PRO A 76 12.02 0.94 0.80
C PRO A 76 11.21 2.18 1.15
N ARG A 77 11.37 2.65 2.39
CA ARG A 77 10.78 3.91 2.85
C ARG A 77 11.90 4.86 3.20
N LYS A 78 11.69 6.15 2.97
CA LYS A 78 12.61 7.15 3.48
C LYS A 78 12.52 7.08 4.99
N ALA A 79 13.63 6.77 5.66
CA ALA A 79 13.66 6.89 7.11
C ALA A 79 13.41 8.37 7.41
N GLY A 80 12.22 8.69 7.94
CA GLY A 80 11.94 10.02 8.46
C GLY A 80 13.10 10.39 9.36
N SER A 81 13.85 11.41 8.95
CA SER A 81 15.07 11.87 9.59
C SER A 81 14.73 12.42 10.98
N SER A 82 14.55 11.53 11.96
CA SER A 82 14.52 11.89 13.37
C SER A 82 14.63 10.63 14.23
N GLY A 83 15.81 10.00 14.23
CA GLY A 83 16.14 8.95 15.20
C GLY A 83 16.03 9.40 16.67
N SER A 84 15.81 10.69 16.93
CA SER A 84 15.68 11.29 18.25
C SER A 84 14.25 11.68 18.68
N LEU A 85 13.22 11.52 17.83
CA LEU A 85 11.86 11.98 18.16
C LEU A 85 10.89 10.81 18.35
N LEU A 86 10.38 10.67 19.58
CA LEU A 86 9.35 9.69 19.97
C LEU A 86 8.06 9.82 19.13
N TYR A 87 7.79 11.00 18.55
CA TYR A 87 6.60 11.30 17.75
C TYR A 87 6.90 11.74 16.31
N GLY A 88 8.11 11.46 15.79
CA GLY A 88 8.53 11.90 14.45
C GLY A 88 7.73 11.33 13.28
N ARG A 89 6.79 10.40 13.54
CA ARG A 89 5.87 9.82 12.55
C ARG A 89 4.51 10.53 12.47
N PHE A 90 4.19 11.39 13.42
CA PHE A 90 2.91 12.12 13.43
C PHE A 90 3.10 13.49 12.78
N VAL A 91 2.33 13.77 11.74
CA VAL A 91 2.26 15.10 11.14
C VAL A 91 1.37 15.97 12.02
N LYS A 92 1.89 17.08 12.53
CA LYS A 92 1.12 18.03 13.35
C LYS A 92 0.28 18.92 12.44
N SER A 93 -0.99 18.59 12.27
CA SER A 93 -1.93 19.36 11.44
C SER A 93 -2.44 20.63 12.13
N ALA A 94 -2.80 20.54 13.41
CA ALA A 94 -3.37 21.65 14.18
C ALA A 94 -2.99 21.58 15.66
N THR A 95 -3.13 22.71 16.35
CA THR A 95 -3.03 22.80 17.81
C THR A 95 -4.34 23.34 18.38
N LEU A 96 -4.97 22.62 19.30
CA LEU A 96 -6.15 23.11 20.01
C LEU A 96 -5.69 24.10 21.10
N THR A 97 -6.02 25.38 20.95
CA THR A 97 -5.83 26.40 21.99
C THR A 97 -7.15 26.69 22.69
N ALA A 98 -7.12 27.39 23.82
CA ALA A 98 -8.34 27.75 24.57
C ALA A 98 -9.32 28.61 23.76
N CYS A 99 -8.89 29.18 22.63
CA CYS A 99 -9.68 30.03 21.75
C CYS A 99 -10.14 29.32 20.46
N GLY A 100 -9.78 28.04 20.24
CA GLY A 100 -10.17 27.28 19.06
C GLY A 100 -9.03 26.48 18.45
N GLU A 101 -9.27 25.91 17.27
CA GLU A 101 -8.28 25.16 16.51
C GLU A 101 -7.40 26.11 15.69
N GLU A 102 -6.09 26.09 15.93
CA GLU A 102 -5.10 26.84 15.15
C GLU A 102 -4.38 25.88 14.19
N THR A 103 -4.65 26.03 12.89
CA THR A 103 -3.96 25.32 11.81
C THR A 103 -2.59 25.96 11.55
N LEU A 104 -1.52 25.17 11.56
CA LEU A 104 -0.18 25.68 11.26
C LEU A 104 0.04 25.83 9.74
N PRO A 105 0.59 26.96 9.25
CA PRO A 105 0.94 27.13 7.85
C PRO A 105 2.20 26.32 7.56
N GLY A 106 2.03 25.09 7.06
CA GLY A 106 3.13 24.19 6.75
C GLY A 106 2.71 22.73 6.52
N SER A 107 1.47 22.37 6.85
CA SER A 107 0.96 21.01 6.67
C SER A 107 0.48 20.73 5.23
N SER A 108 1.31 21.02 4.21
CA SER A 108 1.14 20.50 2.84
C SER A 108 2.06 19.31 2.55
N GLY A 109 2.64 18.68 3.58
CA GLY A 109 3.69 17.66 3.43
C GLY A 109 3.26 16.27 2.99
N SER A 110 1.96 15.98 2.85
CA SER A 110 1.51 14.60 2.55
C SER A 110 1.82 14.16 1.12
N SER A 111 1.75 15.05 0.14
CA SER A 111 1.94 14.67 -1.27
C SER A 111 3.42 14.51 -1.66
N GLN A 112 4.32 15.19 -0.96
CA GLN A 112 5.74 15.23 -1.33
C GLN A 112 6.51 13.99 -0.87
N GLU A 113 6.11 13.37 0.24
CA GLU A 113 6.76 12.15 0.75
C GLU A 113 6.41 10.92 -0.09
N GLU A 114 5.16 10.81 -0.57
CA GLU A 114 4.72 9.69 -1.41
C GLU A 114 5.48 9.66 -2.75
N GLU A 115 5.66 10.81 -3.40
CA GLU A 115 6.45 10.92 -4.65
C GLU A 115 7.91 10.52 -4.46
N GLU A 116 8.52 10.84 -3.31
CA GLU A 116 9.89 10.44 -3.03
C GLU A 116 10.03 8.95 -2.69
N GLU A 117 9.06 8.35 -2.00
CA GLU A 117 9.04 6.91 -1.73
C GLU A 117 8.86 6.08 -3.00
N GLU A 118 8.04 6.55 -3.95
CA GLU A 118 7.93 5.94 -5.27
C GLU A 118 9.26 5.95 -6.03
N LYS A 119 10.06 7.00 -5.85
CA LYS A 119 11.38 7.12 -6.47
C LYS A 119 12.42 6.14 -5.94
N LEU A 120 12.20 5.58 -4.74
CA LEU A 120 13.04 4.54 -4.15
C LEU A 120 12.69 3.14 -4.66
N ASP A 121 11.50 2.98 -5.21
CA ASP A 121 11.01 1.73 -5.76
C ASP A 121 11.56 1.55 -7.19
N LEU A 122 12.57 0.69 -7.32
CA LEU A 122 13.16 0.29 -8.60
C LEU A 122 12.38 -0.84 -9.29
N SER A 123 11.19 -1.22 -8.80
CA SER A 123 10.36 -2.18 -9.54
C SER A 123 9.81 -1.52 -10.81
N SER A 124 9.98 -2.23 -11.93
CA SER A 124 9.54 -1.86 -13.27
C SER A 124 8.44 -2.78 -13.80
N VAL A 125 8.00 -3.79 -13.02
CA VAL A 125 6.85 -4.62 -13.36
C VAL A 125 5.67 -3.71 -13.73
N ARG A 126 5.20 -3.83 -14.98
CA ARG A 126 3.99 -3.16 -15.43
C ARG A 126 2.83 -3.60 -14.55
N ARG A 127 2.29 -2.67 -13.76
CA ARG A 127 1.05 -2.88 -13.02
C ARG A 127 -0.08 -3.01 -14.04
N LEU A 128 -0.47 -4.24 -14.34
CA LEU A 128 -1.64 -4.52 -15.16
C LEU A 128 -2.89 -4.22 -14.35
N THR A 129 -3.89 -3.60 -14.97
CA THR A 129 -5.24 -3.61 -14.38
C THR A 129 -5.83 -5.01 -14.45
N ASP A 130 -6.81 -5.31 -13.60
CA ASP A 130 -7.50 -6.61 -13.64
C ASP A 130 -8.07 -6.90 -15.03
N GLU A 131 -8.57 -5.87 -15.72
CA GLU A 131 -9.09 -5.95 -17.09
C GLU A 131 -8.00 -6.34 -18.09
N GLU A 132 -6.83 -5.68 -18.04
CA GLU A 132 -5.69 -6.01 -18.89
C GLU A 132 -5.15 -7.41 -18.61
N LEU A 133 -5.14 -7.83 -17.34
CA LEU A 133 -4.70 -9.15 -16.92
C LEU A 133 -5.65 -10.24 -17.44
N VAL A 134 -6.96 -10.03 -17.34
CA VAL A 134 -7.98 -10.92 -17.91
C VAL A 134 -7.84 -11.00 -19.43
N GLN A 135 -7.60 -9.87 -20.10
CA GLN A 135 -7.36 -9.83 -21.54
C GLN A 135 -6.09 -10.60 -21.94
N ALA A 136 -4.98 -10.39 -21.22
CA ALA A 136 -3.73 -11.12 -21.44
C ALA A 136 -3.89 -12.64 -21.21
N CYS A 137 -4.75 -13.05 -20.27
CA CYS A 137 -5.10 -14.45 -20.06
C CYS A 137 -6.11 -15.00 -21.09
N GLY A 138 -6.62 -14.17 -22.00
CA GLY A 138 -7.60 -14.56 -23.02
C GLY A 138 -9.00 -14.82 -22.45
N GLY A 139 -9.40 -14.09 -21.40
CA GLY A 139 -10.71 -14.23 -20.75
C GLY A 139 -10.89 -15.51 -19.92
N ARG A 140 -9.84 -16.32 -19.77
CA ARG A 140 -9.90 -17.57 -18.99
C ARG A 140 -9.92 -17.26 -17.50
N THR A 141 -10.94 -17.77 -16.81
CA THR A 141 -11.02 -17.72 -15.35
C THR A 141 -10.45 -19.01 -14.74
N ALA A 142 -10.01 -18.99 -13.48
CA ALA A 142 -9.25 -20.10 -12.87
C ALA A 142 -10.03 -21.42 -12.67
N HIS A 143 -11.35 -21.44 -12.92
CA HIS A 143 -12.16 -22.65 -12.73
C HIS A 143 -12.00 -23.63 -13.90
N LYS A 144 -12.13 -24.94 -13.62
CA LYS A 144 -11.85 -26.02 -14.59
C LYS A 144 -12.69 -25.92 -15.88
N GLY A 145 -13.93 -25.42 -15.78
CA GLY A 145 -14.85 -25.23 -16.90
C GLY A 145 -14.47 -24.10 -17.87
N ALA A 146 -13.66 -23.12 -17.43
CA ALA A 146 -13.25 -22.01 -18.28
C ALA A 146 -12.47 -22.45 -19.52
N ARG A 147 -11.74 -23.57 -19.43
CA ARG A 147 -11.01 -24.19 -20.54
C ARG A 147 -11.94 -24.61 -21.68
N HIS A 148 -13.21 -24.82 -21.38
CA HIS A 148 -14.26 -25.22 -22.32
C HIS A 148 -15.21 -24.07 -22.65
N GLY A 149 -14.84 -22.82 -22.35
CA GLY A 149 -15.67 -21.63 -22.64
C GLY A 149 -16.85 -21.44 -21.68
N LEU A 150 -16.97 -22.23 -20.62
CA LEU A 150 -17.99 -22.03 -19.60
C LEU A 150 -17.58 -20.84 -18.72
N THR A 151 -18.45 -19.84 -18.60
CA THR A 151 -18.26 -18.69 -17.72
C THR A 151 -19.25 -18.78 -16.56
N MET A 152 -18.77 -18.69 -15.31
CA MET A 152 -19.61 -18.75 -14.11
C MET A 152 -20.34 -17.42 -13.83
N SER A 153 -21.04 -16.88 -14.84
CA SER A 153 -21.75 -15.59 -14.75
C SER A 153 -23.05 -15.63 -13.95
N ALA A 154 -23.55 -16.83 -13.60
CA ALA A 154 -24.85 -17.01 -12.94
C ALA A 154 -25.00 -16.23 -11.62
N LYS A 155 -23.93 -16.06 -10.84
CA LYS A 155 -23.98 -15.27 -9.59
C LYS A 155 -24.14 -13.78 -9.86
N LEU A 156 -23.47 -13.26 -10.88
CA LEU A 156 -23.56 -11.85 -11.28
C LEU A 156 -24.94 -11.55 -11.88
N ALA A 157 -25.45 -12.43 -12.76
CA ALA A 157 -26.79 -12.29 -13.34
C ALA A 157 -27.90 -12.21 -12.25
N ARG A 158 -27.79 -13.03 -11.19
CA ARG A 158 -28.72 -12.97 -10.06
C ARG A 158 -28.66 -11.64 -9.32
N LEU A 159 -27.47 -11.06 -9.14
CA LEU A 159 -27.32 -9.76 -8.50
C LEU A 159 -27.88 -8.63 -9.38
N GLU A 160 -27.60 -8.66 -10.68
CA GLU A 160 -28.16 -7.69 -11.63
C GLU A 160 -29.69 -7.72 -11.66
N GLU A 161 -30.32 -8.90 -11.57
CA GLU A 161 -31.78 -9.03 -11.44
C GLU A 161 -32.29 -8.41 -10.13
N GLN A 162 -31.61 -8.65 -9.02
CA GLN A 162 -31.97 -8.06 -7.72
C GLN A 162 -31.82 -6.52 -7.75
N GLU A 163 -30.74 -6.00 -8.34
CA GLU A 163 -30.52 -4.57 -8.50
C GLU A 163 -31.56 -3.94 -9.41
N ARG A 164 -31.91 -4.59 -10.54
CA ARG A 164 -32.95 -4.11 -11.44
C ARG A 164 -34.32 -4.06 -10.75
N ALA A 165 -34.65 -5.04 -9.93
CA ALA A 165 -35.90 -5.06 -9.17
C ALA A 165 -35.92 -4.01 -8.05
N PHE A 166 -34.76 -3.66 -7.49
CA PHE A 166 -34.64 -2.62 -6.46
C PHE A 166 -34.71 -1.19 -7.03
N LEU A 167 -34.23 -1.00 -8.26
CA LEU A 167 -34.21 0.30 -8.94
C LEU A 167 -35.47 0.59 -9.78
N ALA A 168 -36.37 -0.39 -9.93
CA ALA A 168 -37.66 -0.24 -10.60
C ALA A 168 -38.74 0.24 -9.63
#